data_AF-A0A653XEI0-F1
#
_entry.id   AF-A0A653XEI0-F1
#
_cell.length_a   1.000
_cell.length_b   1.000
_cell.length_c   1.000
_cell.angle_alpha   90.00
_cell.angle_beta   90.00
_cell.angle_gamma   90.00
#
_symmetry.space_group_name_H-M   'P 1'
#
loop_
_entity.id
_entity.type
_entity.pdbx_description
1 polymer ?
#
loop_
_entity_poly.entity_id
_entity_poly.type
_entity_poly.pdbx_seq_one_letter_code
_entity_poly.pdbx_strand_id
1 'polypeptide(L)'
;MRAPAAGLSYIEVMVALVLLAICAVPAADAIRSGLRATEAGAVQARELRCVKNTMETVAAESYDNLWKAIQGPTTPSSYSLAADPAPGGECGPRNVYISKYVHYYGGATGQVLAAGDPAEDTLLIVTVSGTDGAYPLTTLVDR
;
A
#
# COMPACT_ATOMS: atom_id res chain seq x y z
N MET A 1 -54.52 24.37 42.44
CA MET A 1 -54.38 22.92 42.21
C MET A 1 -54.00 22.72 40.74
N ARG A 2 -52.75 22.33 40.44
CA ARG A 2 -52.29 22.01 39.08
C ARG A 2 -52.47 20.50 38.88
N ALA A 3 -53.26 20.11 37.89
CA ALA A 3 -53.36 18.71 37.47
C ALA A 3 -52.03 18.26 36.84
N PRO A 4 -51.59 17.00 37.07
CA PRO A 4 -50.31 16.52 36.58
C PRO A 4 -50.34 16.35 35.06
N ALA A 5 -49.39 16.97 34.36
CA ALA A 5 -49.15 16.81 32.92
C ALA A 5 -48.49 15.44 32.60
N ALA A 6 -48.99 14.36 33.21
CA ALA A 6 -48.39 13.03 33.12
C ALA A 6 -48.71 12.31 31.80
N GLY A 7 -49.84 12.64 31.15
CA GLY A 7 -50.26 12.02 29.88
C GLY A 7 -49.44 12.46 28.65
N LEU A 8 -48.90 13.68 28.65
CA LEU A 8 -48.04 14.18 27.56
C LEU A 8 -46.64 13.57 27.59
N SER A 9 -46.12 13.25 28.78
CA SER A 9 -44.80 12.64 28.95
C SER A 9 -44.70 11.23 28.36
N TYR A 10 -45.76 10.41 28.45
CA TYR A 10 -45.74 9.06 27.87
C TYR A 10 -45.70 9.09 26.34
N ILE A 11 -46.51 9.96 25.73
CA ILE A 11 -46.53 10.14 24.26
C ILE A 11 -45.18 10.67 23.78
N GLU A 12 -44.59 11.63 24.49
CA GLU A 12 -43.27 12.17 24.18
C GLU A 12 -42.17 11.10 24.22
N VAL A 13 -42.16 10.24 25.24
CA VAL A 13 -41.21 9.11 25.34
C VAL A 13 -41.42 8.11 24.19
N MET A 14 -42.67 7.80 23.84
CA MET A 14 -42.96 6.89 22.72
C MET A 14 -42.49 7.49 21.38
N VAL A 15 -42.73 8.77 21.14
CA VAL A 15 -42.26 9.48 19.93
C VAL A 15 -40.74 9.50 19.89
N ALA A 16 -40.07 9.80 21.01
CA ALA A 16 -38.62 9.78 21.11
C ALA A 16 -38.04 8.38 20.81
N LEU A 17 -38.66 7.31 21.31
CA LEU A 17 -38.25 5.94 21.03
C LEU A 17 -38.43 5.56 19.55
N VAL A 18 -39.54 5.98 18.92
CA VAL A 18 -39.77 5.75 17.50
C VAL A 18 -38.73 6.48 16.66
N LEU A 19 -38.43 7.75 16.98
CA LEU A 19 -37.39 8.51 16.29
C LEU A 19 -36.01 7.87 16.47
N LEU A 20 -35.68 7.43 17.69
CA LEU A 20 -34.42 6.74 17.97
C LEU A 20 -34.33 5.43 17.18
N ALA A 21 -35.40 4.65 17.11
CA ALA A 21 -35.45 3.42 16.33
C ALA A 21 -35.25 3.67 14.82
N ILE A 22 -35.85 4.72 14.27
CA ILE A 22 -35.67 5.12 12.87
C ILE A 22 -34.22 5.55 12.60
N CYS A 23 -33.61 6.30 13.52
CA CYS A 23 -32.23 6.77 13.38
C CYS A 23 -31.17 5.69 13.66
N ALA A 24 -31.51 4.64 14.42
CA ALA A 24 -30.56 3.60 14.80
C ALA A 24 -30.02 2.81 13.61
N VAL A 25 -30.85 2.54 12.61
CA VAL A 25 -30.46 1.78 11.41
C VAL A 25 -29.38 2.50 10.58
N PRO A 26 -29.58 3.74 10.10
CA PRO A 26 -28.55 4.44 9.32
C PRO A 26 -27.29 4.74 10.16
N ALA A 27 -27.44 4.96 11.48
CA ALA A 27 -26.29 5.14 12.36
C ALA A 27 -25.44 3.86 12.47
N ALA A 28 -26.06 2.69 12.58
CA ALA A 28 -25.36 1.42 12.62
C ALA A 28 -24.62 1.13 11.30
N ASP A 29 -25.23 1.44 10.16
CA ASP A 29 -24.59 1.28 8.85
C ASP A 29 -23.42 2.25 8.65
N ALA A 30 -23.55 3.50 9.09
CA ALA A 30 -22.46 4.47 9.07
C ALA A 30 -21.26 4.01 9.92
N ILE A 31 -21.51 3.48 11.12
CA ILE A 31 -20.45 2.94 11.99
C ILE A 31 -19.75 1.75 11.33
N ARG A 32 -20.52 0.79 10.78
CA ARG A 32 -19.95 -0.36 10.08
C ARG A 32 -19.12 0.04 8.87
N SER A 33 -19.59 1.02 8.10
CA SER A 33 -18.86 1.57 6.96
C SER A 33 -17.56 2.25 7.41
N GLY A 34 -17.61 3.05 8.47
CA GLY A 34 -16.43 3.70 9.06
C GLY A 34 -15.39 2.71 9.58
N LEU A 35 -15.83 1.63 10.24
CA LEU A 35 -14.94 0.56 10.70
C LEU A 35 -14.24 -0.13 9.53
N ARG A 36 -14.98 -0.51 8.48
CA ARG A 36 -14.40 -1.12 7.27
C ARG A 36 -13.41 -0.20 6.55
N ALA A 37 -13.73 1.09 6.46
CA ALA A 37 -12.82 2.07 5.86
C ALA A 37 -11.52 2.21 6.67
N THR A 38 -11.61 2.15 8.00
CA THR A 38 -10.46 2.23 8.90
C THR A 38 -9.58 0.98 8.79
N GLU A 39 -10.18 -0.21 8.74
CA GLU A 39 -9.46 -1.48 8.54
C GLU A 39 -8.74 -1.49 7.19
N ALA A 40 -9.42 -1.08 6.11
CA ALA A 40 -8.81 -0.97 4.79
C ALA A 40 -7.63 0.00 4.81
N GLY A 41 -7.80 1.21 5.37
CA GLY A 41 -6.72 2.19 5.46
C GLY A 41 -5.52 1.69 6.29
N ALA A 42 -5.76 0.96 7.38
CA ALA A 42 -4.71 0.37 8.19
C ALA A 42 -3.91 -0.69 7.42
N VAL A 43 -4.57 -1.54 6.63
CA VAL A 43 -3.90 -2.53 5.78
C VAL A 43 -3.05 -1.84 4.71
N GLN A 44 -3.59 -0.84 4.01
CA GLN A 44 -2.85 -0.11 2.97
C GLN A 44 -1.63 0.62 3.54
N ALA A 45 -1.77 1.28 4.68
CA ALA A 45 -0.67 1.96 5.34
C ALA A 45 0.44 0.99 5.77
N ARG A 46 0.06 -0.22 6.19
CA ARG A 46 0.99 -1.28 6.55
C ARG A 46 1.73 -1.82 5.33
N GLU A 47 1.02 -2.15 4.25
CA GLU A 47 1.64 -2.61 3.00
C GLU A 47 2.62 -1.57 2.45
N LEU A 48 2.24 -0.29 2.43
CA LEU A 48 3.14 0.78 1.99
C LEU A 48 4.41 0.87 2.85
N ARG A 49 4.28 0.72 4.18
CA ARG A 49 5.43 0.68 5.09
C ARG A 49 6.34 -0.51 4.78
N CYS A 50 5.78 -1.67 4.50
CA CYS A 50 6.53 -2.88 4.14
C CYS A 50 7.30 -2.71 2.83
N VAL A 51 6.66 -2.17 1.80
CA VAL A 51 7.31 -1.87 0.51
C VAL A 51 8.42 -0.84 0.72
N LYS A 52 8.16 0.22 1.50
CA LYS A 52 9.15 1.25 1.80
C LYS A 52 10.38 0.69 2.53
N ASN A 53 10.18 -0.10 3.58
CA ASN A 53 11.30 -0.72 4.31
C ASN A 53 12.12 -1.65 3.42
N THR A 54 11.45 -2.42 2.55
CA THR A 54 12.12 -3.25 1.54
C THR A 54 12.96 -2.37 0.60
N MET A 55 12.40 -1.26 0.14
CA MET A 55 13.11 -0.32 -0.72
C MET A 55 14.32 0.30 -0.04
N GLU A 56 14.20 0.73 1.23
CA GLU A 56 15.33 1.24 2.00
C GLU A 56 16.44 0.20 2.17
N THR A 57 16.06 -1.08 2.35
CA THR A 57 17.01 -2.19 2.47
C THR A 57 17.73 -2.45 1.15
N VAL A 58 17.00 -2.51 0.03
CA VAL A 58 17.58 -2.74 -1.30
C VAL A 58 18.41 -1.54 -1.76
N ALA A 59 18.00 -0.31 -1.45
CA ALA A 59 18.75 0.90 -1.79
C ALA A 59 20.04 1.05 -0.96
N ALA A 60 20.14 0.36 0.18
CA ALA A 60 21.36 0.33 0.98
C ALA A 60 22.40 -0.71 0.48
N GLU A 61 22.03 -1.58 -0.47
CA GLU A 61 22.95 -2.53 -1.08
C GLU A 61 23.97 -1.84 -1.99
N SER A 62 25.12 -2.48 -2.19
CA SER A 62 26.11 -1.96 -3.12
C SER A 62 25.63 -2.10 -4.57
N TYR A 63 26.05 -1.16 -5.42
CA TYR A 63 25.77 -1.20 -6.85
C TYR A 63 26.16 -2.53 -7.49
N ASP A 64 27.33 -3.08 -7.13
CA ASP A 64 27.82 -4.36 -7.67
C ASP A 64 26.93 -5.55 -7.29
N ASN A 65 26.31 -5.53 -6.11
CA ASN A 65 25.35 -6.56 -5.69
C ASN A 65 24.05 -6.44 -6.47
N LEU A 66 23.52 -5.21 -6.58
CA LEU A 66 22.31 -4.92 -7.35
C LEU A 66 22.50 -5.27 -8.82
N TRP A 67 23.69 -5.01 -9.38
CA TRP A 67 24.03 -5.34 -10.76
C TRP A 67 23.96 -6.85 -11.05
N LYS A 68 24.42 -7.68 -10.11
CA LYS A 68 24.33 -9.14 -10.24
C LYS A 68 22.91 -9.67 -10.12
N ALA A 69 22.03 -8.92 -9.44
CA ALA A 69 20.64 -9.29 -9.22
C ALA A 69 19.69 -8.83 -10.35
N ILE A 70 20.20 -8.23 -11.42
CA ILE A 70 19.40 -7.81 -12.57
C ILE A 70 18.73 -9.02 -13.22
N GLN A 71 17.40 -8.96 -13.33
CA GLN A 71 16.60 -9.95 -14.05
C GLN A 71 15.71 -9.30 -15.14
N GLY A 72 15.60 -7.97 -15.13
CA GLY A 72 14.75 -7.20 -16.04
C GLY A 72 13.43 -6.75 -15.39
N PRO A 73 12.60 -6.01 -16.14
CA PRO A 73 11.47 -5.26 -15.56
C PRO A 73 10.27 -6.14 -15.21
N THR A 74 10.21 -7.37 -15.73
CA THR A 74 9.10 -8.30 -15.56
C THR A 74 9.44 -9.50 -14.69
N THR A 75 10.72 -9.69 -14.36
CA THR A 75 11.21 -10.86 -13.65
C THR A 75 11.66 -10.44 -12.25
N PRO A 76 11.07 -11.00 -11.18
CA PRO A 76 11.49 -10.68 -9.82
C PRO A 76 12.96 -11.05 -9.60
N SER A 77 13.71 -10.16 -8.97
CA SER A 77 15.10 -10.36 -8.56
C SER A 77 15.20 -11.22 -7.29
N SER A 78 16.42 -11.61 -6.93
CA SER A 78 16.74 -12.33 -5.69
C SER A 78 16.41 -11.55 -4.40
N TYR A 79 16.15 -10.25 -4.50
CA TYR A 79 15.72 -9.41 -3.37
C TYR A 79 14.22 -9.47 -3.11
N SER A 80 13.46 -10.19 -3.93
CA SER A 80 12.02 -10.38 -3.72
C SER A 80 11.76 -11.24 -2.48
N LEU A 81 10.77 -10.84 -1.68
CA LEU A 81 10.48 -11.45 -0.39
C LEU A 81 9.10 -12.12 -0.42
N ALA A 82 9.09 -13.44 -0.23
CA ALA A 82 7.85 -14.19 0.05
C ALA A 82 7.17 -13.66 1.31
N ALA A 83 5.85 -13.79 1.42
CA ALA A 83 5.07 -13.35 2.58
C ALA A 83 5.75 -13.72 3.91
N ASP A 84 5.71 -12.82 4.89
CA ASP A 84 6.37 -13.07 6.18
C ASP A 84 5.79 -14.35 6.82
N PRO A 85 6.63 -15.34 7.19
CA PRO A 85 6.16 -16.65 7.62
C PRO A 85 5.62 -16.66 9.06
N ALA A 86 5.73 -15.55 9.80
CA ALA A 86 5.26 -15.47 11.17
C ALA A 86 3.72 -15.44 11.23
N PRO A 87 3.07 -16.13 12.18
CA PRO A 87 1.66 -15.94 12.43
C PRO A 87 1.43 -14.48 12.88
N GLY A 88 0.71 -13.70 12.06
CA GLY A 88 0.57 -12.25 12.22
C GLY A 88 1.59 -11.42 11.42
N GLY A 89 2.35 -12.06 10.52
CA GLY A 89 3.28 -11.43 9.60
C GLY A 89 2.68 -10.18 8.97
N GLU A 90 3.34 -9.05 9.21
CA GLU A 90 2.75 -7.74 8.94
C GLU A 90 2.68 -7.42 7.45
N CYS A 91 3.54 -8.07 6.69
CA CYS A 91 3.81 -7.72 5.31
C CYS A 91 3.50 -8.91 4.39
N GLY A 92 2.61 -8.68 3.43
CA GLY A 92 2.37 -9.59 2.31
C GLY A 92 3.59 -9.65 1.37
N PRO A 93 3.59 -10.55 0.37
CA PRO A 93 4.69 -10.70 -0.60
C PRO A 93 5.13 -9.37 -1.22
N ARG A 94 6.45 -9.21 -1.43
CA ARG A 94 7.01 -8.02 -2.09
C ARG A 94 7.91 -8.47 -3.23
N ASN A 95 7.65 -7.95 -4.41
CA ASN A 95 8.45 -8.22 -5.60
C ASN A 95 9.42 -7.07 -5.81
N VAL A 96 10.68 -7.40 -6.08
CA VAL A 96 11.72 -6.43 -6.38
C VAL A 96 12.20 -6.68 -7.80
N TYR A 97 11.99 -5.73 -8.70
CA TYR A 97 12.43 -5.78 -10.08
C TYR A 97 13.63 -4.86 -10.26
N ILE A 98 14.72 -5.39 -10.80
CA ILE A 98 15.95 -4.64 -11.05
C ILE A 98 16.26 -4.73 -12.54
N SER A 99 16.35 -3.57 -13.19
CA SER A 99 16.61 -3.45 -14.62
C SER A 99 17.67 -2.41 -14.90
N LYS A 100 18.30 -2.52 -16.07
CA LYS A 100 19.21 -1.52 -16.58
C LYS A 100 18.42 -0.35 -17.16
N TYR A 101 18.89 0.87 -16.92
CA TYR A 101 18.32 2.09 -17.46
C TYR A 101 19.42 2.92 -18.12
N VAL A 102 19.20 3.29 -19.38
CA VAL A 102 20.09 4.21 -20.11
C VAL A 102 19.38 5.52 -20.33
N HIS A 103 20.06 6.60 -19.96
CA HIS A 103 19.63 7.95 -20.31
C HIS A 103 20.28 8.37 -21.64
N TYR A 104 19.46 8.73 -22.64
CA TYR A 104 19.96 9.25 -23.90
C TYR A 104 20.13 10.77 -23.81
N TYR A 105 21.36 11.25 -23.96
CA TYR A 105 21.61 12.70 -24.10
C TYR A 105 20.95 13.23 -25.37
N GLY A 106 20.19 14.33 -25.27
CA GLY A 106 19.56 15.00 -26.41
C GLY A 106 18.02 15.13 -26.36
N GLY A 107 17.38 14.83 -25.22
CA GLY A 107 15.94 15.03 -25.02
C GLY A 107 15.06 13.82 -25.38
N ALA A 108 15.68 12.67 -25.68
CA ALA A 108 14.97 11.40 -25.78
C ALA A 108 14.71 10.83 -24.38
N THR A 109 13.51 10.27 -24.16
CA THR A 109 13.17 9.56 -22.92
C THR A 109 14.13 8.38 -22.73
N GLY A 110 14.72 8.24 -21.55
CA GLY A 110 15.60 7.10 -21.27
C GLY A 110 14.86 5.76 -21.36
N GLN A 111 15.61 4.70 -21.64
CA GLN A 111 15.07 3.39 -21.97
C GLN A 111 15.47 2.35 -20.92
N VAL A 112 14.51 1.51 -20.53
CA VAL A 112 14.80 0.30 -19.76
C VAL A 112 15.32 -0.76 -20.73
N LEU A 113 16.51 -1.27 -20.45
CA LEU A 113 17.18 -2.28 -21.25
C LEU A 113 16.91 -3.69 -20.73
N ALA A 114 17.02 -4.68 -21.62
CA ALA A 114 17.00 -6.07 -21.22
C ALA A 114 18.26 -6.41 -20.41
N ALA A 115 18.18 -7.44 -19.56
CA ALA A 115 19.29 -7.86 -18.71
C ALA A 115 20.58 -8.16 -19.49
N GLY A 116 20.45 -8.66 -20.72
CA GLY A 116 21.58 -9.02 -21.60
C GLY A 116 22.21 -7.86 -22.37
N ASP A 117 21.62 -6.66 -22.37
CA ASP A 117 22.12 -5.57 -23.20
C ASP A 117 23.44 -4.99 -22.66
N PRO A 118 24.44 -4.75 -23.52
CA PRO A 118 25.68 -4.09 -23.12
C PRO A 118 25.43 -2.59 -22.96
N ALA A 119 25.81 -2.02 -21.83
CA ALA A 119 25.79 -0.57 -21.63
C ALA A 119 26.94 -0.16 -20.69
N GLU A 120 27.79 0.75 -21.17
CA GLU A 120 28.98 1.21 -20.44
C GLU A 120 28.68 2.25 -19.37
N ASP A 121 27.53 2.92 -19.47
CA ASP A 121 27.07 3.94 -18.51
C ASP A 121 25.58 3.73 -18.23
N THR A 122 25.29 2.75 -17.36
CA THR A 122 23.92 2.36 -17.02
C THR A 122 23.60 2.76 -15.60
N LEU A 123 22.43 3.37 -15.43
CA LEU A 123 21.77 3.47 -14.14
C LEU A 123 21.00 2.18 -13.90
N LEU A 124 20.77 1.83 -12.64
CA LEU A 124 19.85 0.75 -12.29
C LEU A 124 18.50 1.35 -11.90
N ILE A 125 17.43 0.84 -12.50
CA ILE A 125 16.07 1.10 -12.04
C ILE A 125 15.64 -0.05 -11.15
N VAL A 126 15.37 0.28 -9.89
CA VAL A 126 14.90 -0.66 -8.87
C VAL A 126 13.45 -0.32 -8.59
N THR A 127 12.55 -1.30 -8.77
CA THR A 127 11.13 -1.16 -8.46
C THR A 127 10.73 -2.20 -7.43
N VAL A 128 10.16 -1.75 -6.31
CA VAL A 128 9.59 -2.61 -5.28
C VAL A 128 8.08 -2.44 -5.32
N SER A 129 7.34 -3.53 -5.32
CA SER A 129 5.88 -3.51 -5.23
C SER A 129 5.38 -4.60 -4.30
N GLY A 130 4.19 -4.37 -3.73
CA GLY A 130 3.45 -5.38 -3.00
C GLY A 130 2.78 -6.40 -3.95
N THR A 131 1.94 -7.24 -3.38
CA THR A 131 1.13 -8.23 -4.12
C THR A 131 0.37 -7.56 -5.28
N ASP A 132 0.32 -8.23 -6.43
CA ASP A 132 -0.35 -7.78 -7.66
C ASP A 132 0.13 -6.42 -8.22
N GLY A 133 1.30 -5.95 -7.81
CA GLY A 133 1.86 -4.68 -8.28
C GLY A 133 1.33 -3.45 -7.52
N ALA A 134 0.66 -3.66 -6.39
CA ALA A 134 0.21 -2.56 -5.55
C ALA A 134 1.39 -1.76 -4.95
N TYR A 135 1.19 -0.44 -4.82
CA TYR A 135 2.16 0.49 -4.22
C TYR A 135 3.58 0.41 -4.82
N PRO A 136 3.76 0.58 -6.14
CA PRO A 136 5.08 0.53 -6.74
C PRO A 136 5.92 1.73 -6.26
N LEU A 137 7.08 1.44 -5.68
CA LEU A 137 8.13 2.41 -5.40
C LEU A 137 9.29 2.15 -6.34
N THR A 138 9.71 3.18 -7.06
CA THR A 138 10.80 3.09 -8.03
C THR A 138 11.89 4.09 -7.68
N THR A 139 13.15 3.65 -7.74
CA THR A 139 14.32 4.52 -7.60
C THR A 139 15.34 4.22 -8.68
N LEU A 140 16.18 5.20 -8.96
CA LEU A 140 17.38 5.05 -9.76
C LEU A 140 18.57 4.92 -8.81
N VAL A 141 19.50 4.03 -9.17
CA VAL A 141 20.75 3.81 -8.44
C VAL A 141 21.90 3.99 -9.43
N ASP A 142 22.83 4.86 -9.09
CA ASP A 142 24.10 5.06 -9.79
C ASP A 142 25.23 4.32 -9.08
N ARG A 143 26.40 4.28 -9.74
CA ARG A 143 27.57 3.51 -9.30
C ARG A 143 28.35 4.20 -8.19
#